data_AF-A0A2D7BU22-F1
#
_entry.id   AF-A0A2D7BU22-F1
#
_cell.length_a   1.000
_cell.length_b   1.000
_cell.length_c   1.000
_cell.angle_alpha   90.00
_cell.angle_beta   90.00
_cell.angle_gamma   90.00
#
_symmetry.space_group_name_H-M   'P 1'
#
loop_
_entity.id
_entity.type
_entity.pdbx_description
1 polymer ?
#
loop_
_entity_poly.entity_id
_entity_poly.type
_entity_poly.pdbx_seq_one_letter_code
_entity_poly.pdbx_strand_id
1 'polypeptide(L)'
;MNYKFSNREKILLKLLGFFFVVFVIFFIEMKMFTSLTESRDALRDKVQIFNATKQQLSQLKSYRDEGTNSNSSSKFSTHLKLNSYLNQGSEDIFNVNIQSTQDLLELLRFIHGLNLHSIDIKLVDENKYILSVSFND
;
A
#
# COMPACT_ATOMS: atom_id res chain seq x y z
N MET A 1 -58.31 21.99 -40.66
CA MET A 1 -57.37 21.54 -41.71
C MET A 1 -57.16 20.03 -41.53
N ASN A 2 -57.68 19.19 -42.42
CA ASN A 2 -57.51 17.73 -42.37
C ASN A 2 -56.41 17.32 -43.34
N TYR A 3 -55.15 17.28 -42.86
CA TYR A 3 -54.04 16.82 -43.68
C TYR A 3 -54.13 15.31 -43.87
N LYS A 4 -54.20 14.85 -45.13
CA LYS A 4 -54.28 13.44 -45.49
C LYS A 4 -52.92 13.04 -46.07
N PHE A 5 -52.16 12.25 -45.33
CA PHE A 5 -50.84 11.79 -45.77
C PHE A 5 -50.92 11.05 -47.11
N SER A 6 -50.07 11.45 -48.04
CA SER A 6 -49.79 10.76 -49.29
C SER A 6 -49.16 9.38 -49.02
N ASN A 7 -49.34 8.43 -49.94
CA ASN A 7 -48.71 7.12 -49.83
C ASN A 7 -47.18 7.19 -49.67
N ARG A 8 -46.53 8.17 -50.30
CA ARG A 8 -45.07 8.37 -50.18
C ARG A 8 -44.67 8.80 -48.76
N GLU A 9 -45.44 9.69 -48.15
CA GLU A 9 -45.19 10.17 -46.78
C GLU A 9 -45.43 9.06 -45.75
N LYS A 10 -46.43 8.21 -45.95
CA LYS A 10 -46.66 7.03 -45.09
C LYS A 10 -45.49 6.04 -45.14
N ILE A 11 -44.89 5.84 -46.31
CA ILE A 11 -43.70 4.98 -46.49
C ILE A 11 -42.49 5.58 -45.77
N LEU A 12 -42.25 6.89 -45.95
CA LEU A 12 -41.20 7.63 -45.26
C LEU A 12 -41.35 7.57 -43.74
N LEU A 13 -42.58 7.73 -43.22
CA LEU A 13 -42.85 7.66 -41.79
C LEU A 13 -42.57 6.26 -41.21
N LYS A 14 -42.91 5.20 -41.95
CA LYS A 14 -42.60 3.82 -41.57
C LYS A 14 -41.09 3.56 -41.53
N LEU A 15 -40.36 4.03 -42.55
CA LEU A 15 -38.91 3.93 -42.61
C LEU A 15 -38.25 4.69 -41.44
N LEU A 16 -38.72 5.91 -41.17
CA LEU A 16 -38.23 6.72 -40.06
C LEU A 16 -38.48 6.03 -38.71
N GLY A 17 -39.67 5.44 -38.52
CA GLY A 17 -39.99 4.65 -37.33
C GLY A 17 -39.09 3.42 -37.18
N PHE A 18 -38.79 2.73 -38.26
CA PHE A 18 -37.86 1.59 -38.24
C PHE A 18 -36.44 2.01 -37.83
N PHE A 19 -35.90 3.07 -38.45
CA PHE A 19 -34.58 3.60 -38.09
C PHE A 19 -34.52 4.07 -36.64
N PHE A 20 -35.60 4.70 -36.15
CA PHE A 20 -35.67 5.13 -34.76
C PHE A 20 -35.59 3.95 -33.79
N VAL A 21 -36.32 2.86 -34.05
CA VAL A 21 -36.27 1.65 -33.22
C VAL A 21 -34.87 1.04 -33.22
N VAL A 22 -34.24 0.92 -34.39
CA VAL A 22 -32.87 0.38 -34.50
C VAL A 22 -31.88 1.26 -33.73
N PHE A 23 -32.01 2.58 -33.83
CA PHE A 23 -31.15 3.52 -33.10
C PHE A 23 -31.31 3.38 -31.58
N VAL A 24 -32.53 3.23 -31.08
CA VAL A 24 -32.79 3.03 -29.64
C VAL A 24 -32.15 1.74 -29.14
N ILE A 25 -32.27 0.63 -29.88
CA ILE A 25 -31.66 -0.65 -29.51
C ILE A 25 -30.13 -0.49 -29.43
N PHE A 26 -29.52 0.10 -30.47
CA PHE A 26 -28.08 0.32 -30.52
C PHE A 26 -27.58 1.20 -29.36
N PHE A 27 -28.35 2.24 -29.01
CA PHE A 27 -28.02 3.13 -27.90
C PHE A 27 -28.03 2.40 -26.55
N ILE A 28 -29.01 1.51 -26.32
CA ILE A 28 -29.10 0.70 -25.10
C ILE A 28 -27.92 -0.26 -25.01
N GLU A 29 -27.58 -0.94 -26.12
CA GLU A 29 -26.43 -1.86 -26.17
C GLU A 29 -25.12 -1.15 -25.84
N MET A 30 -24.86 0.02 -26.45
CA MET A 30 -23.70 0.86 -26.16
C MET A 30 -23.62 1.22 -24.67
N LYS A 31 -24.71 1.71 -24.09
CA LYS A 31 -24.78 2.08 -22.66
C LYS A 31 -24.48 0.90 -21.74
N MET A 32 -25.04 -0.28 -22.05
CA MET A 32 -24.76 -1.49 -21.27
C MET A 32 -23.29 -1.89 -21.37
N PHE A 33 -22.71 -1.86 -22.57
CA PHE A 33 -21.30 -2.23 -22.78
C PHE A 33 -20.35 -1.31 -22.01
N THR A 34 -20.58 0.01 -22.03
CA THR A 34 -19.78 0.96 -21.26
C THR A 34 -19.85 0.68 -19.76
N SER A 35 -21.06 0.46 -19.22
CA SER A 35 -21.23 0.15 -17.79
C SER A 35 -20.58 -1.17 -17.37
N LEU A 36 -20.56 -2.17 -18.25
CA LEU A 36 -19.90 -3.45 -18.03
C LEU A 36 -18.38 -3.30 -18.03
N THR A 37 -17.83 -2.50 -18.94
CA THR A 37 -16.39 -2.21 -18.97
C THR A 37 -15.95 -1.45 -17.71
N GLU A 38 -16.67 -0.40 -17.33
CA GLU A 38 -16.37 0.38 -16.10
C GLU A 38 -16.43 -0.51 -14.85
N SER A 39 -17.45 -1.36 -14.74
CA SER A 39 -17.59 -2.30 -13.60
C SER A 39 -16.46 -3.32 -13.56
N ARG A 40 -16.03 -3.84 -14.72
CA ARG A 40 -14.92 -4.78 -14.83
C ARG A 40 -13.59 -4.14 -14.43
N ASP A 41 -13.34 -2.91 -14.85
CA ASP A 41 -12.10 -2.19 -14.51
C ASP A 41 -12.06 -1.85 -13.02
N ALA A 42 -13.18 -1.39 -12.44
CA ALA A 42 -13.29 -1.17 -10.99
C ALA A 42 -13.07 -2.46 -10.19
N LEU A 43 -13.55 -3.61 -10.68
CA LEU A 43 -13.33 -4.89 -10.03
C LEU A 43 -11.86 -5.33 -10.13
N ARG A 44 -11.23 -5.11 -11.28
CA ARG A 44 -9.80 -5.41 -11.49
C ARG A 44 -8.90 -4.61 -10.54
N ASP A 45 -9.19 -3.33 -10.37
CA ASP A 45 -8.47 -2.46 -9.42
C ASP A 45 -8.61 -2.98 -7.98
N LYS A 46 -9.83 -3.35 -7.56
CA LYS A 46 -10.06 -3.93 -6.23
C LYS A 46 -9.29 -5.24 -6.02
N VAL A 47 -9.22 -6.10 -7.03
CA VAL A 47 -8.44 -7.36 -6.96
C VAL A 47 -6.94 -7.07 -6.87
N GLN A 48 -6.44 -6.08 -7.61
CA GLN A 48 -5.04 -5.68 -7.54
C GLN A 48 -4.69 -5.13 -6.15
N ILE A 49 -5.52 -4.26 -5.58
CA ILE A 49 -5.35 -3.74 -4.21
C ILE A 49 -5.39 -4.88 -3.18
N PHE A 50 -6.32 -5.83 -3.32
CA PHE A 50 -6.40 -6.99 -2.45
C PHE A 50 -5.13 -7.84 -2.50
N ASN A 51 -4.61 -8.11 -3.70
CA ASN A 51 -3.38 -8.88 -3.88
C ASN A 51 -2.15 -8.14 -3.30
N ALA A 52 -2.05 -6.82 -3.50
CA ALA A 52 -0.98 -6.01 -2.91
C ALA A 52 -1.05 -6.05 -1.37
N THR A 53 -2.25 -5.88 -0.80
CA THR A 53 -2.46 -6.00 0.65
C THR A 53 -2.11 -7.38 1.17
N LYS A 54 -2.48 -8.45 0.45
CA LYS A 54 -2.14 -9.84 0.81
C LYS A 54 -0.63 -10.06 0.79
N GLN A 55 0.08 -9.48 -0.16
CA GLN A 55 1.55 -9.55 -0.24
C GLN A 55 2.21 -8.81 0.93
N GLN A 56 1.74 -7.59 1.25
CA GLN A 56 2.19 -6.84 2.42
C GLN A 56 1.93 -7.61 3.73
N LEU A 57 0.76 -8.23 3.86
CA LEU A 57 0.41 -9.04 5.03
C LEU A 57 1.28 -10.30 5.13
N SER A 58 1.60 -10.92 3.99
CA SER A 58 2.53 -12.05 3.95
C SER A 58 3.94 -11.64 4.39
N GLN A 59 4.42 -10.47 3.96
CA GLN A 59 5.70 -9.92 4.40
C GLN A 59 5.68 -9.67 5.91
N LEU A 60 4.65 -9.00 6.42
CA LEU A 60 4.45 -8.76 7.87
C LEU A 60 4.39 -10.07 8.67
N LYS A 61 3.78 -11.13 8.13
CA LYS A 61 3.73 -12.45 8.77
C LYS A 61 5.11 -13.11 8.77
N SER A 62 5.82 -13.11 7.65
CA SER A 62 7.21 -13.61 7.57
C SER A 62 8.11 -12.88 8.58
N TYR A 63 7.97 -11.56 8.72
CA TYR A 63 8.69 -10.78 9.73
C TYR A 63 8.30 -11.12 11.16
N ARG A 64 7.00 -11.36 11.42
CA ARG A 64 6.56 -11.82 12.75
C ARG A 64 7.13 -13.19 13.08
N ASP A 65 7.09 -14.12 12.12
CA ASP A 65 7.56 -15.49 12.30
C ASP A 65 9.09 -15.52 12.50
N GLU A 66 9.85 -14.69 11.78
CA GLU A 66 11.28 -14.41 12.03
C GLU A 66 11.52 -13.70 13.38
N GLY A 67 10.61 -12.82 13.79
CA GLY A 67 10.63 -12.10 15.07
C GLY A 67 10.36 -12.99 16.30
N THR A 68 9.54 -14.03 16.17
CA THR A 68 9.17 -14.90 17.31
C THR A 68 10.25 -15.88 17.73
N ASN A 69 11.18 -16.22 16.83
CA ASN A 69 12.33 -17.09 17.11
C ASN A 69 13.68 -16.35 17.12
N SER A 70 13.68 -15.03 16.99
CA SER A 70 14.92 -14.24 16.97
C SER A 70 15.27 -13.65 18.33
N ASN A 71 16.56 -13.74 18.61
CA ASN A 71 17.26 -13.16 19.73
C ASN A 71 17.13 -11.62 19.70
N SER A 72 17.29 -10.98 20.86
CA SER A 72 17.10 -9.53 21.03
C SER A 72 17.99 -8.69 20.11
N SER A 73 19.22 -9.14 19.85
CA SER A 73 20.18 -8.58 18.90
C SER A 73 19.63 -8.55 17.47
N SER A 74 19.01 -9.65 17.02
CA SER A 74 18.44 -9.75 15.67
C SER A 74 17.19 -8.87 15.50
N LYS A 75 16.35 -8.77 16.54
CA LYS A 75 15.21 -7.82 16.58
C LYS A 75 15.69 -6.37 16.49
N PHE A 76 16.75 -6.03 17.20
CA PHE A 76 17.34 -4.70 17.15
C PHE A 76 17.98 -4.37 15.80
N SER A 77 18.79 -5.29 15.25
CA SER A 77 19.38 -5.16 13.91
C SER A 77 18.32 -4.92 12.82
N THR A 78 17.21 -5.63 12.89
CA THR A 78 16.10 -5.49 11.94
C THR A 78 15.41 -4.12 12.06
N HIS A 79 15.17 -3.65 13.29
CA HIS A 79 14.60 -2.33 13.53
C HIS A 79 15.50 -1.20 13.00
N LEU A 80 16.82 -1.33 13.19
CA LEU A 80 17.79 -0.37 12.66
C LEU A 80 17.79 -0.30 11.14
N LYS A 81 17.74 -1.46 10.46
CA LYS A 81 17.67 -1.54 9.00
C LYS A 81 16.38 -0.93 8.44
N LEU A 82 15.24 -1.18 9.08
CA LEU A 82 13.95 -0.66 8.63
C LEU A 82 13.90 0.86 8.69
N ASN A 83 14.44 1.44 9.76
CA ASN A 83 14.45 2.88 10.01
C ASN A 83 15.70 3.58 9.45
N SER A 84 16.49 2.89 8.62
CA SER A 84 17.69 3.43 7.95
C SER A 84 18.75 4.03 8.89
N TYR A 85 18.84 3.51 10.11
CA TYR A 85 19.87 3.92 11.07
C TYR A 85 21.25 3.40 10.67
N LEU A 86 22.26 4.26 10.73
CA LEU A 86 23.66 3.88 10.48
C LEU A 86 24.21 3.11 11.68
N ASN A 87 24.43 1.81 11.51
CA ASN A 87 25.10 0.94 12.47
C ASN A 87 26.58 0.72 12.11
N GLN A 88 27.50 0.97 13.05
CA GLN A 88 28.94 0.73 12.91
C GLN A 88 29.46 -0.34 13.90
N GLY A 89 28.60 -1.28 14.27
CA GLY A 89 28.85 -2.32 15.28
C GLY A 89 29.25 -3.70 14.75
N SER A 90 29.65 -4.58 15.66
CA SER A 90 29.80 -6.04 15.45
C SER A 90 28.48 -6.77 15.76
N GLU A 91 28.43 -8.11 15.62
CA GLU A 91 27.20 -8.90 15.79
C GLU A 91 26.51 -8.72 17.17
N ASP A 92 27.27 -8.39 18.21
CA ASP A 92 26.78 -8.31 19.61
C ASP A 92 26.78 -6.90 20.21
N ILE A 93 27.34 -5.92 19.50
CA ILE A 93 27.42 -4.53 19.94
C ILE A 93 27.03 -3.63 18.78
N PHE A 94 25.91 -2.94 18.92
CA PHE A 94 25.38 -2.03 17.91
C PHE A 94 25.75 -0.60 18.26
N ASN A 95 26.43 0.09 17.34
CA ASN A 95 26.78 1.50 17.49
C ASN A 95 25.95 2.32 16.51
N VAL A 96 24.93 2.99 17.02
CA VAL A 96 23.96 3.73 16.21
C VAL A 96 24.26 5.21 16.28
N ASN A 97 24.54 5.82 15.12
CA ASN A 97 24.73 7.26 15.00
C ASN A 97 23.37 7.95 14.86
N ILE A 98 23.04 8.80 15.82
CA ILE A 98 21.73 9.44 15.95
C ILE A 98 21.91 10.96 15.83
N GLN A 99 21.18 11.58 14.91
CA GLN A 99 21.27 13.02 14.60
C GLN A 99 20.15 13.85 15.25
N SER A 100 19.22 13.22 15.96
CA SER A 100 17.99 13.82 16.48
C SER A 100 17.65 13.23 17.86
N THR A 101 17.25 14.08 18.80
CA THR A 101 16.77 13.64 20.12
C THR A 101 15.48 12.81 20.03
N GLN A 102 14.66 13.03 19.00
CA GLN A 102 13.43 12.28 18.77
C GLN A 102 13.74 10.82 18.39
N ASP A 103 14.73 10.63 17.53
CA ASP A 103 15.21 9.32 17.07
C ASP A 103 15.82 8.54 18.23
N LEU A 104 16.57 9.22 19.11
CA LEU A 104 17.09 8.64 20.35
C LEU A 104 15.97 8.14 21.25
N LEU A 105 14.91 8.93 21.41
CA LEU A 105 13.77 8.57 22.26
C LEU A 105 12.97 7.39 21.69
N GLU A 106 12.83 7.32 20.37
CA GLU A 106 12.22 6.18 19.68
C GLU A 106 13.03 4.90 19.88
N LEU A 107 14.34 4.97 19.66
CA LEU A 107 15.25 3.83 19.88
C LEU A 107 15.24 3.35 21.32
N LEU A 108 15.28 4.27 22.30
CA LEU A 108 15.19 3.91 23.72
C LEU A 108 13.87 3.24 24.08
N ARG A 109 12.74 3.70 23.50
CA ARG A 109 11.43 3.07 23.68
C ARG A 109 11.38 1.67 23.08
N PHE A 110 11.99 1.48 21.91
CA PHE A 110 12.06 0.17 21.27
C PHE A 110 12.90 -0.82 22.10
N ILE A 111 14.06 -0.37 22.60
CA ILE A 111 15.01 -1.17 23.36
C ILE A 111 14.47 -1.61 24.73
N HIS A 112 13.57 -0.84 25.34
CA HIS A 112 12.93 -1.18 26.63
C HIS A 112 12.20 -2.55 26.60
N GLY A 113 11.84 -3.08 25.43
CA GLY A 113 11.22 -4.40 25.28
C GLY A 113 12.19 -5.57 25.03
N LEU A 114 13.50 -5.36 25.07
CA LEU A 114 14.54 -6.33 24.67
C LEU A 114 15.40 -6.81 25.86
N ASN A 115 16.05 -7.98 25.71
CA ASN A 115 16.96 -8.51 26.74
C ASN A 115 18.38 -7.99 26.54
N LEU A 116 18.76 -7.01 27.35
CA LEU A 116 19.97 -6.20 27.16
C LEU A 116 21.06 -6.55 28.15
N HIS A 117 22.29 -6.61 27.66
CA HIS A 117 23.49 -6.68 28.49
C HIS A 117 23.89 -5.29 28.99
N SER A 118 23.97 -4.32 28.08
CA SER A 118 24.35 -2.95 28.41
C SER A 118 23.83 -1.95 27.39
N ILE A 119 23.67 -0.70 27.84
CA ILE A 119 23.37 0.46 27.01
C ILE A 119 24.32 1.57 27.43
N ASP A 120 24.98 2.19 26.46
CA ASP A 120 25.78 3.40 26.66
C ASP A 120 25.36 4.48 25.65
N ILE A 121 25.36 5.74 26.09
CA ILE A 121 24.97 6.89 25.25
C ILE A 121 26.09 7.91 25.34
N LYS A 122 26.75 8.16 24.21
CA LYS A 122 27.81 9.14 24.10
C LYS A 122 27.37 10.33 23.25
N LEU A 123 27.47 11.53 23.82
CA LEU A 123 27.36 12.77 23.06
C LEU A 123 28.67 13.01 22.30
N VAL A 124 28.59 13.15 20.98
CA VAL A 124 29.73 13.40 20.09
C VAL A 124 29.82 14.88 19.70
N ASP A 125 28.68 15.53 19.51
CA ASP A 125 28.55 16.95 19.15
C ASP A 125 27.17 17.48 19.59
N GLU A 126 26.88 18.77 19.45
CA GLU A 126 25.68 19.45 19.98
C GLU A 126 24.35 18.72 19.67
N ASN A 127 24.26 17.99 18.55
CA ASN A 127 23.09 17.19 18.17
C ASN A 127 23.44 15.77 17.67
N LYS A 128 24.61 15.25 18.03
CA LYS A 128 25.07 13.94 17.55
C LYS A 128 25.31 12.99 18.71
N TYR A 129 24.57 11.88 18.74
CA TYR A 129 24.68 10.85 19.75
C TYR A 129 25.18 9.54 19.12
N ILE A 130 26.00 8.81 19.85
CA ILE A 130 26.26 7.40 19.59
C ILE A 130 25.57 6.61 20.68
N LEU A 131 24.61 5.79 20.28
CA LEU A 131 23.96 4.81 21.15
C LEU A 131 24.65 3.46 20.92
N SER A 132 25.27 2.95 21.98
CA SER A 132 25.91 1.63 22.01
C SER A 132 25.00 0.67 22.78
N VAL A 133 24.59 -0.43 22.14
CA VAL A 133 23.68 -1.42 22.75
C VAL A 133 24.27 -2.81 22.62
N SER A 134 24.31 -3.55 23.73
CA SER A 134 24.73 -4.95 23.78
C SER A 134 23.61 -5.83 24.36
N PHE A 135 23.51 -7.07 23.90
CA PHE A 135 22.42 -8.00 24.21
C PHE A 135 22.93 -9.23 24.98
N ASN A 136 22.08 -9.80 25.85
CA ASN A 136 22.40 -11.00 26.67
C ASN A 136 22.10 -12.32 25.95
N ASP A 137 21.99 -12.31 24.62
CA ASP A 137 21.50 -13.48 23.86
C ASP A 137 22.48 -14.67 23.87
#